data_AF-A0A563VXH1-F1
#
_entry.id   AF-A0A563VXH1-F1
#
_cell.length_a   1.000
_cell.length_b   1.000
_cell.length_c   1.000
_cell.angle_alpha   90.00
_cell.angle_beta   90.00
_cell.angle_gamma   90.00
#
_symmetry.space_group_name_H-M   'P 1'
#
loop_
_entity.id
_entity.type
_entity.pdbx_description
1 polymer ?
#
loop_
_entity_poly.entity_id
_entity_poly.type
_entity_poly.pdbx_seq_one_letter_code
_entity_poly.pdbx_strand_id
1 'polypeptide(L)'
;MSEVTFKIDVPTDDDGFLTLQCPFCSERFKLTVQDFEREDIIDLFCPYCGLKDEPSSFITDEIIEQAHILALNYAKSQINKSIKGLEQSSRGNKNISFKAGKPLEMEGDKVLFEKEQLELITLKCCELETKAKSIVKEIGVYCPCCGVK
;
A
#
# COMPACT_ATOMS: atom_id res chain seq x y z
N MET A 1 -12.04 2.42 22.10
CA MET A 1 -11.57 1.33 21.21
C MET A 1 -10.05 1.36 21.23
N SER A 2 -9.39 0.23 21.37
CA SER A 2 -7.92 0.17 21.28
C SER A 2 -7.51 0.34 19.82
N GLU A 3 -6.79 1.43 19.52
CA GLU A 3 -6.22 1.69 18.20
C GLU A 3 -4.97 0.82 18.01
N VAL A 4 -4.83 0.22 16.83
CA VAL A 4 -3.70 -0.63 16.47
C VAL A 4 -3.13 -0.11 15.16
N THR A 5 -1.85 0.24 15.17
CA THR A 5 -1.16 0.78 14.00
C THR A 5 -0.18 -0.25 13.46
N PHE A 6 -0.21 -0.46 12.15
CA PHE A 6 0.77 -1.28 11.43
C PHE A 6 1.67 -0.37 10.60
N LYS A 7 2.93 -0.77 10.45
CA LYS A 7 3.88 -0.10 9.56
C LYS A 7 4.23 -1.06 8.44
N ILE A 8 4.24 -0.56 7.21
CA ILE A 8 4.63 -1.30 6.01
C ILE A 8 5.78 -0.51 5.39
N ASP A 9 6.94 -1.15 5.27
CA ASP A 9 8.08 -0.58 4.59
C ASP A 9 7.91 -0.80 3.09
N VAL A 10 7.71 0.29 2.35
CA VAL A 10 7.56 0.26 0.89
C VAL A 10 8.90 0.58 0.25
N PRO A 11 9.47 -0.32 -0.56
CA PRO A 11 10.74 -0.06 -1.23
C PRO A 11 10.57 1.04 -2.29
N THR A 12 11.60 1.88 -2.42
CA THR A 12 11.75 2.80 -3.54
C THR A 12 12.69 2.21 -4.58
N ASP A 13 12.63 2.75 -5.79
CA ASP A 13 13.61 2.50 -6.84
C ASP A 13 14.99 3.08 -6.48
N ASP A 14 16.03 2.72 -7.23
CA ASP A 14 17.43 3.13 -6.96
C ASP A 14 17.61 4.67 -6.90
N ASP A 15 16.72 5.41 -7.57
CA ASP A 15 16.70 6.88 -7.62
C ASP A 15 15.76 7.52 -6.57
N GLY A 16 15.20 6.75 -5.62
CA GLY A 16 14.30 7.28 -4.57
C GLY A 16 12.86 7.53 -5.01
N PHE A 17 12.42 6.85 -6.07
CA PHE A 17 11.07 6.96 -6.61
C PHE A 17 10.16 5.83 -6.08
N LEU A 18 8.97 6.22 -5.62
CA LEU A 18 7.90 5.32 -5.20
C LEU A 18 7.02 4.93 -6.39
N THR A 19 6.72 3.64 -6.51
CA THR A 19 5.77 3.13 -7.53
C THR A 19 4.34 3.32 -7.09
N LEU A 20 3.54 3.92 -7.97
CA LEU A 20 2.13 4.21 -7.81
C LEU A 20 1.33 3.57 -8.96
N GLN A 21 0.09 3.21 -8.69
CA GLN A 21 -0.80 2.57 -9.65
C GLN A 21 -2.11 3.34 -9.74
N CYS A 22 -2.49 3.73 -10.95
CA CYS A 22 -3.74 4.45 -11.16
C CYS A 22 -4.96 3.52 -10.93
N PRO A 23 -5.93 3.90 -10.09
CA PRO A 23 -7.12 3.07 -9.85
C PRO A 23 -8.06 3.00 -11.06
N PHE A 24 -7.94 3.92 -12.03
CA PHE A 24 -8.85 4.01 -13.17
C PHE A 24 -8.36 3.27 -14.42
N CYS A 25 -7.07 3.38 -14.75
CA CYS A 25 -6.49 2.76 -15.94
C CYS A 25 -5.45 1.70 -15.64
N SER A 26 -5.16 1.44 -14.36
CA SER A 26 -4.18 0.44 -13.89
C SER A 26 -2.74 0.67 -14.38
N GLU A 27 -2.48 1.79 -15.04
CA GLU A 27 -1.13 2.18 -15.44
C GLU A 27 -0.32 2.63 -14.22
N ARG A 28 0.97 2.28 -14.26
CA ARG A 28 1.91 2.55 -13.19
C ARG A 28 2.87 3.67 -13.58
N PHE A 29 3.15 4.50 -12.59
CA PHE A 29 4.09 5.61 -12.69
C PHE A 29 4.82 5.74 -11.36
N LYS A 30 5.89 6.53 -11.35
CA LYS A 30 6.63 6.78 -10.13
C LYS A 30 6.74 8.27 -9.83
N LEU A 31 6.72 8.57 -8.54
CA LEU A 31 6.96 9.90 -7.99
C LEU A 31 8.04 9.81 -6.92
N THR A 32 8.74 10.92 -6.67
CA THR A 32 9.64 10.97 -5.51
C THR A 32 8.79 10.89 -4.23
N VAL A 33 9.37 10.34 -3.15
CA VAL A 33 8.69 10.31 -1.85
C VAL A 33 8.34 11.73 -1.39
N GLN A 34 9.23 12.70 -1.65
CA GLN A 34 8.99 14.10 -1.33
C GLN A 34 7.74 14.62 -2.02
N ASP A 35 7.59 14.38 -3.32
CA ASP A 35 6.43 14.85 -4.08
C ASP A 35 5.14 14.11 -3.74
N PHE A 36 5.22 12.85 -3.34
CA PHE A 36 4.07 12.08 -2.89
C PHE A 36 3.56 12.54 -1.53
N GLU A 37 4.46 12.90 -0.60
CA GLU A 37 4.13 13.34 0.77
C GLU A 37 3.91 14.85 0.91
N ARG A 38 3.84 15.57 -0.21
CA ARG A 38 3.58 17.00 -0.23
C ARG A 38 2.21 17.34 0.35
N GLU A 39 2.20 18.09 1.46
CA GLU A 39 0.97 18.49 2.15
C GLU A 39 0.08 19.44 1.32
N ASP A 40 0.63 20.11 0.30
CA ASP A 40 -0.12 20.99 -0.59
C ASP A 40 -0.87 20.24 -1.71
N ILE A 41 -0.62 18.94 -1.86
CA ILE A 41 -1.28 18.09 -2.86
C ILE A 41 -2.45 17.36 -2.21
N ILE A 42 -3.67 17.83 -2.53
CA ILE A 42 -4.91 17.18 -2.09
C ILE A 42 -5.24 15.98 -2.98
N ASP A 43 -5.07 16.14 -4.29
CA ASP A 43 -5.33 15.12 -5.31
C ASP A 43 -4.10 14.89 -6.17
N LEU A 44 -3.82 13.65 -6.53
CA LEU A 44 -2.85 13.28 -7.56
C LEU A 44 -3.55 13.01 -8.89
N PHE A 45 -2.92 13.44 -9.98
CA PHE A 45 -3.37 13.17 -11.34
C PHE A 45 -2.59 12.00 -11.93
N CYS A 46 -3.27 11.13 -12.66
CA CYS A 46 -2.61 10.07 -13.41
C CYS A 46 -1.89 10.64 -14.65
N PRO A 47 -0.58 10.39 -14.85
CA PRO A 47 0.15 10.84 -16.04
C PRO A 47 -0.43 10.35 -17.37
N TYR A 48 -1.16 9.23 -17.35
CA TYR A 48 -1.66 8.55 -18.55
C TYR A 48 -3.08 8.98 -18.91
N CYS A 49 -4.02 8.90 -17.97
CA CYS A 49 -5.44 9.18 -18.25
C CYS A 49 -5.89 10.58 -17.80
N GLY A 50 -5.09 11.30 -17.02
CA GLY A 50 -5.42 12.65 -16.53
C GLY A 50 -6.53 12.71 -15.48
N LEU A 51 -7.06 11.56 -15.04
CA LEU A 51 -8.01 11.49 -13.92
C LEU A 51 -7.27 11.71 -12.60
N LYS A 52 -7.98 12.28 -11.63
CA LYS A 52 -7.45 12.60 -10.30
C LYS A 52 -8.18 11.87 -9.19
N ASP A 53 -7.46 11.58 -8.11
CA ASP A 53 -7.99 10.98 -6.88
C ASP A 53 -7.05 11.32 -5.71
N GLU A 54 -7.43 10.95 -4.49
CA GLU A 54 -6.59 11.09 -3.30
C GLU A 54 -5.28 10.30 -3.45
N PRO A 55 -4.14 10.76 -2.91
CA PRO A 55 -2.86 10.05 -3.03
C PRO A 55 -2.91 8.59 -2.55
N SER A 56 -3.72 8.30 -1.54
CA SER A 56 -3.94 6.95 -1.02
C SER A 56 -4.58 6.00 -2.02
N SER A 57 -5.41 6.51 -2.95
CA SER A 57 -6.04 5.73 -4.02
C SER A 57 -5.04 5.24 -5.07
N PHE A 58 -3.83 5.80 -5.10
CA PHE A 58 -2.76 5.41 -6.02
C PHE A 58 -1.78 4.38 -5.43
N ILE A 59 -2.02 3.93 -4.19
CA ILE A 59 -1.23 2.85 -3.57
C ILE A 59 -1.42 1.56 -4.38
N THR A 60 -0.32 0.84 -4.61
CA THR A 60 -0.37 -0.39 -5.42
C THR A 60 -1.14 -1.50 -4.74
N ASP A 61 -1.71 -2.39 -5.56
CA ASP A 61 -2.47 -3.55 -5.07
C ASP A 61 -1.60 -4.43 -4.15
N GLU A 62 -0.30 -4.57 -4.44
CA GLU A 62 0.62 -5.37 -3.61
C GLU A 62 0.73 -4.82 -2.17
N ILE A 63 0.77 -3.50 -2.00
CA ILE A 63 0.83 -2.85 -0.68
C ILE A 63 -0.49 -3.02 0.06
N ILE A 64 -1.62 -2.86 -0.62
CA ILE A 64 -2.96 -3.07 -0.04
C ILE A 64 -3.11 -4.52 0.44
N GLU A 65 -2.65 -5.49 -0.36
CA GLU A 65 -2.64 -6.89 0.02
C GLU A 65 -1.75 -7.16 1.25
N GLN A 66 -0.61 -6.47 1.38
CA GLN A 66 0.21 -6.54 2.60
C GLN A 66 -0.51 -6.01 3.83
N ALA A 67 -1.17 -4.87 3.71
CA ALA A 67 -1.96 -4.31 4.81
C ALA A 67 -3.06 -5.29 5.25
N HIS A 68 -3.74 -5.94 4.30
CA HIS A 68 -4.75 -6.95 4.59
C HIS A 68 -4.18 -8.18 5.31
N ILE A 69 -3.02 -8.70 4.88
CA ILE A 69 -2.37 -9.84 5.53
C ILE A 69 -2.02 -9.50 6.99
N LEU A 70 -1.42 -8.33 7.25
CA LEU A 70 -1.07 -7.90 8.60
C LEU A 70 -2.29 -7.78 9.49
N ALA A 71 -3.37 -7.15 8.99
CA ALA A 71 -4.62 -6.99 9.72
C ALA A 71 -5.27 -8.35 10.04
N LEU A 72 -5.34 -9.26 9.07
CA LEU A 72 -5.89 -10.60 9.26
C LEU A 72 -5.06 -11.43 10.24
N ASN A 73 -3.73 -11.37 10.15
CA ASN A 73 -2.83 -12.04 11.07
C ASN A 73 -2.99 -11.53 12.50
N TYR A 74 -3.15 -10.22 12.69
CA TYR A 74 -3.44 -9.65 13.98
C TYR A 74 -4.77 -10.17 14.54
N ALA A 75 -5.84 -10.17 13.74
CA ALA A 75 -7.14 -10.70 14.14
C ALA A 75 -7.07 -12.19 14.52
N LYS A 76 -6.43 -13.01 13.68
CA LYS A 76 -6.17 -14.44 13.95
C LYS A 76 -5.39 -14.63 15.26
N SER A 77 -4.39 -13.79 15.52
CA SER A 77 -3.61 -13.81 16.77
C SER A 77 -4.47 -13.53 18.00
N GLN A 78 -5.37 -12.55 17.94
CA GLN A 78 -6.29 -12.24 19.04
C GLN A 78 -7.30 -13.37 19.29
N ILE A 79 -7.82 -13.99 18.23
CA ILE A 79 -8.69 -15.17 18.34
C ILE A 79 -7.94 -16.33 18.99
N ASN A 80 -6.73 -16.63 18.51
CA ASN A 80 -5.88 -17.70 19.05
C ASN A 80 -5.56 -17.47 20.55
N LYS A 81 -5.26 -16.24 20.95
CA LYS A 81 -5.04 -15.86 22.36
C LYS A 81 -6.30 -16.05 23.20
N SER A 82 -7.45 -15.62 22.69
CA SER A 82 -8.73 -15.72 23.40
C SER A 82 -9.15 -17.18 23.61
N ILE A 83 -9.02 -18.03 22.59
CA ILE A 83 -9.32 -19.47 22.67
C ILE A 83 -8.38 -20.16 23.66
N LYS A 84 -7.09 -19.84 23.65
CA LYS A 84 -6.13 -20.38 24.64
C LYS A 84 -6.45 -19.90 26.06
N GLY A 85 -6.84 -18.64 26.22
CA GLY A 85 -7.27 -18.09 27.51
C GLY A 85 -8.50 -18.81 28.07
N LEU A 86 -9.46 -19.14 27.21
CA LEU A 86 -10.65 -19.91 27.59
C LEU A 86 -10.32 -21.35 28.01
N GLU A 87 -9.38 -22.00 27.31
CA GLU A 87 -8.90 -23.31 27.74
C GLU A 87 -8.30 -23.23 29.15
N GLN A 88 -7.42 -22.25 29.39
CA GLN A 88 -6.78 -22.06 30.70
C GLN A 88 -7.79 -21.79 31.82
N SER A 89 -8.80 -20.95 31.57
CA SER A 89 -9.83 -20.65 32.58
C SER A 89 -10.76 -21.83 32.87
N SER A 90 -11.01 -22.69 31.87
CA SER A 90 -11.86 -23.88 32.06
C SER A 90 -11.21 -25.00 32.89
N ARG A 91 -9.86 -25.08 32.94
CA ARG A 91 -9.13 -26.13 33.67
C ARG A 91 -9.38 -26.12 35.19
N GLY A 92 -9.79 -24.98 35.76
CA GLY A 92 -10.13 -24.84 37.18
C GLY A 92 -11.59 -25.19 37.50
N ASN A 93 -12.43 -25.43 36.50
CA ASN A 93 -13.87 -25.60 36.66
C ASN A 93 -14.26 -27.08 36.65
N LYS A 94 -14.96 -27.55 37.69
CA LYS A 94 -15.28 -28.98 37.86
C LYS A 94 -16.36 -29.50 36.90
N ASN A 95 -17.13 -28.60 36.28
CA ASN A 95 -18.33 -28.95 35.51
C ASN A 95 -18.20 -28.73 34.01
N ILE A 96 -17.22 -27.94 33.55
CA ILE A 96 -17.04 -27.57 32.14
C ILE A 96 -15.55 -27.58 31.82
N SER A 97 -15.15 -28.43 30.88
CA SER A 97 -13.80 -28.46 30.32
C SER A 97 -13.82 -28.01 28.87
N PHE A 98 -13.00 -27.03 28.51
CA PHE A 98 -12.78 -26.60 27.14
C PHE A 98 -11.35 -26.97 26.74
N LYS A 99 -11.16 -27.44 25.49
CA LYS A 99 -9.84 -27.66 24.91
C LYS A 99 -9.72 -26.86 23.63
N ALA A 100 -8.64 -26.09 23.53
CA ALA A 100 -8.35 -25.34 22.33
C ALA A 100 -8.05 -26.29 21.16
N GLY A 101 -8.65 -26.02 20.01
CA GLY A 101 -8.31 -26.71 18.76
C GLY A 101 -6.96 -26.25 18.20
N LYS A 102 -6.65 -26.68 16.97
CA LYS A 102 -5.48 -26.18 16.22
C LYS A 102 -5.59 -24.66 16.08
N PRO A 103 -4.52 -23.88 16.37
CA PRO A 103 -4.53 -22.45 16.17
C PRO A 103 -4.71 -22.11 14.68
N LEU A 104 -5.34 -20.97 14.41
CA LEU A 104 -5.43 -20.41 13.06
C LEU A 104 -4.02 -20.11 12.53
N GLU A 105 -3.75 -20.52 11.30
CA GLU A 105 -2.46 -20.33 10.63
C GLU A 105 -2.30 -18.87 10.17
N MET A 106 -1.11 -18.33 10.43
CA MET A 106 -0.72 -16.99 10.01
C MET A 106 -0.14 -17.05 8.60
N GLU A 107 -0.48 -16.07 7.80
CA GLU A 107 0.09 -15.92 6.45
C GLU A 107 1.43 -15.18 6.56
N GLY A 108 2.40 -15.54 5.72
CA GLY A 108 3.67 -14.81 5.68
C GLY A 108 3.52 -13.45 4.99
N ASP A 109 4.40 -12.53 5.30
CA ASP A 109 4.50 -11.25 4.60
C ASP A 109 4.84 -11.52 3.11
N LYS A 110 4.16 -10.83 2.18
CA LYS A 110 4.61 -10.83 0.79
C LYS A 110 5.75 -9.82 0.67
N VAL A 111 6.78 -10.25 -0.06
CA VAL A 111 7.88 -9.36 -0.40
C VAL A 111 7.39 -8.35 -1.43
N LEU A 112 7.47 -7.06 -1.09
CA LEU A 112 7.25 -5.97 -2.02
C LEU A 112 8.52 -5.82 -2.87
N PHE A 113 8.36 -5.77 -4.19
CA PHE A 113 9.46 -5.59 -5.13
C PHE A 113 9.18 -4.41 -6.03
N GLU A 114 10.23 -3.67 -6.35
CA GLU A 114 10.22 -2.72 -7.45
C GLU A 114 10.31 -3.51 -8.76
N LYS A 115 9.31 -3.37 -9.65
CA LYS A 115 9.13 -4.26 -10.80
C LYS A 115 9.39 -3.60 -12.15
N GLU A 116 9.33 -2.26 -12.24
CA GLU A 116 9.23 -1.58 -13.53
C GLU A 116 10.32 -0.53 -13.75
N GLN A 117 11.17 -0.76 -14.75
CA GLN A 117 12.07 0.28 -15.25
C GLN A 117 11.26 1.26 -16.10
N LEU A 118 11.02 2.44 -15.54
CA LEU A 118 10.33 3.55 -16.21
C LEU A 118 11.34 4.66 -16.53
N GLU A 119 11.06 5.45 -17.56
CA GLU A 119 11.91 6.57 -17.95
C GLU A 119 11.57 7.82 -17.15
N LEU A 120 12.60 8.57 -16.75
CA LEU A 120 12.46 9.85 -16.10
C LEU A 120 11.92 10.91 -17.08
N ILE A 121 10.90 11.63 -16.63
CA ILE A 121 10.26 12.73 -17.34
C ILE A 121 10.21 13.94 -16.40
N THR A 122 10.81 15.05 -16.85
CA THR A 122 10.79 16.32 -16.12
C THR A 122 9.68 17.21 -16.64
N LEU A 123 8.78 17.63 -15.74
CA LEU A 123 7.61 18.45 -16.02
C LEU A 123 7.86 19.90 -15.58
N LYS A 124 7.89 20.82 -16.54
CA LYS A 124 8.20 22.24 -16.30
C LYS A 124 7.11 23.02 -15.55
N CYS A 125 5.87 22.54 -15.55
CA CYS A 125 4.74 23.24 -14.93
C CYS A 125 4.84 23.32 -13.40
N CYS A 126 5.39 22.29 -12.77
CA CYS A 126 5.53 22.18 -11.32
C CYS A 126 6.97 21.89 -10.88
N GLU A 127 7.93 21.96 -11.81
CA GLU A 127 9.33 21.54 -11.60
C GLU A 127 9.41 20.12 -10.99
N LEU A 128 8.55 19.23 -11.49
CA LEU A 128 8.35 17.88 -10.96
C LEU A 128 9.08 16.85 -11.81
N GLU A 129 9.63 15.83 -11.17
CA GLU A 129 10.17 14.65 -11.83
C GLU A 129 9.26 13.44 -11.59
N THR A 130 8.85 12.77 -12.67
CA THR A 130 8.05 11.55 -12.61
C THR A 130 8.65 10.50 -13.53
N LYS A 131 8.53 9.21 -13.19
CA LYS A 131 8.89 8.13 -14.11
C LYS A 131 7.65 7.50 -14.74
N ALA A 132 7.63 7.38 -16.06
CA ALA A 132 6.54 6.77 -16.81
C ALA A 132 7.08 5.99 -18.03
N LYS A 133 6.21 5.25 -18.72
CA LYS A 133 6.60 4.50 -19.93
C LYS A 133 7.07 5.43 -21.04
N SER A 134 8.07 5.03 -21.83
CA SER A 134 8.65 5.86 -22.89
C SER A 134 7.61 6.35 -23.91
N ILE A 135 6.59 5.54 -24.20
CA ILE A 135 5.52 5.87 -25.16
C ILE A 135 4.75 7.15 -24.79
N VAL A 136 4.59 7.45 -23.50
CA VAL A 136 3.86 8.67 -23.10
C VAL A 136 4.71 9.93 -23.20
N LYS A 137 6.04 9.81 -23.27
CA LYS A 137 6.93 10.95 -23.54
C LYS A 137 6.68 11.55 -24.92
N GLU A 138 6.29 10.72 -25.89
CA GLU A 138 5.98 11.16 -27.26
C GLU A 138 4.56 11.72 -27.40
N ILE A 139 3.60 11.19 -26.62
CA ILE A 139 2.17 11.56 -26.67
C ILE A 139 1.85 12.77 -25.75
N GLY A 140 2.77 13.08 -24.83
CA GLY A 140 2.60 14.03 -23.74
C GLY A 140 1.98 13.37 -22.52
N VAL A 141 2.46 13.78 -21.34
CA VAL A 141 2.05 13.26 -20.03
C VAL A 141 1.32 14.33 -19.24
N TYR A 142 0.29 13.95 -18.49
CA TYR A 142 -0.32 14.86 -17.52
C TYR A 142 0.58 15.01 -16.30
N CYS A 143 0.68 16.22 -15.77
CA CYS A 143 1.42 16.47 -14.54
C CYS A 143 0.67 15.88 -13.34
N PRO A 144 1.31 15.01 -12.54
CA PRO A 144 0.70 14.46 -11.33
C PRO A 144 0.24 15.48 -10.29
N CYS A 145 0.83 16.67 -10.25
CA CYS A 145 0.43 17.70 -9.28
C CYS A 145 -0.70 18.60 -9.78
N CYS A 146 -0.69 19.02 -11.04
CA CYS A 146 -1.63 20.05 -11.55
C CYS A 146 -2.49 19.62 -12.74
N GLY A 147 -2.28 18.43 -13.29
CA GLY A 147 -3.02 17.91 -14.43
C GLY A 147 -2.76 18.62 -15.76
N VAL A 148 -1.77 19.53 -15.85
CA VAL A 148 -1.36 20.14 -17.12
C VAL A 148 -0.58 19.13 -17.96
N LYS A 149 -0.86 19.08 -19.27
CA LYS A 149 -0.20 18.19 -20.24
C LYS A 149 0.92 18.90 -20.98
#